data_AF-A0A8J2UDG9-F1
#
_entry.id   AF-A0A8J2UDG9-F1
#
_cell.length_a   1.000
_cell.length_b   1.000
_cell.length_c   1.000
_cell.angle_alpha   90.00
_cell.angle_beta   90.00
_cell.angle_gamma   90.00
#
_symmetry.space_group_name_H-M   'P 1'
#
loop_
_entity.id
_entity.type
_entity.pdbx_description
1 polymer ?
#
loop_
_entity_poly.entity_id
_entity_poly.type
_entity_poly.pdbx_seq_one_letter_code
_entity_poly.pdbx_strand_id
1 'polypeptide(L)'
;MTVASNAIGAIRNWWWFIIVGLLFIVSGIAVLSRPLEGYVSLSVLFSIAILGIGISQIVFAIGNKDILPGWGWTLASGIIDVAVGAYLFMFPVVTMATLPYFVGFWLMFRSFYIMGASMDIQSFGISGWGWLFSGGILLLILSGLILYFPTAAAVGIVAWSGLAFLTGGLLSIVLAFKLRGIKNAVKMLA
;
A
#
# COMPACT_ATOMS: atom_id res chain seq x y z
N MET A 1 28.98 0.09 -14.15
CA MET A 1 29.33 -1.27 -13.66
C MET A 1 28.55 -1.68 -12.40
N THR A 2 27.99 -0.76 -11.61
CA THR A 2 27.23 -1.03 -10.37
C THR A 2 25.85 -1.69 -10.56
N VAL A 3 25.13 -1.40 -11.65
CA VAL A 3 23.80 -2.02 -11.90
C VAL A 3 23.93 -3.50 -12.29
N ALA A 4 24.95 -3.85 -13.08
CA ALA A 4 25.19 -5.23 -13.52
C ALA A 4 25.67 -6.13 -12.38
N SER A 5 26.53 -5.64 -11.47
CA SER A 5 26.93 -6.40 -10.28
C SER A 5 25.76 -6.64 -9.33
N ASN A 6 24.87 -5.66 -9.18
CA ASN A 6 23.65 -5.78 -8.37
C ASN A 6 22.66 -6.79 -8.98
N ALA A 7 22.53 -6.83 -10.31
CA ALA A 7 21.70 -7.81 -11.01
C ALA A 7 22.22 -9.25 -10.82
N ILE A 8 23.54 -9.47 -10.88
CA ILE A 8 24.15 -10.79 -10.62
C ILE A 8 23.96 -11.20 -9.14
N GLY A 9 24.02 -10.25 -8.20
CA GLY A 9 23.70 -10.47 -6.80
C GLY A 9 22.23 -10.85 -6.56
N ALA A 10 21.29 -10.18 -7.23
CA ALA A 10 19.85 -10.49 -7.17
C ALA A 10 19.54 -11.90 -7.71
N ILE A 11 20.24 -12.32 -8.78
CA ILE A 11 20.13 -13.66 -9.35
C ILE A 11 20.70 -14.74 -8.41
N ARG A 12 21.73 -14.43 -7.61
CA ARG A 12 22.26 -15.35 -6.59
C ARG A 12 21.25 -15.58 -5.45
N ASN A 13 20.51 -14.54 -5.07
CA ASN A 13 19.54 -14.53 -3.97
C ASN A 13 18.10 -14.88 -4.40
N TRP A 14 17.88 -15.43 -5.60
CA TRP A 14 16.56 -15.78 -6.15
C TRP A 14 15.66 -16.60 -5.20
N TRP A 15 16.25 -17.43 -4.32
CA TRP A 15 15.51 -18.25 -3.35
C TRP A 15 14.81 -17.42 -2.26
N TRP A 16 15.30 -16.20 -1.97
CA TRP A 16 14.60 -15.27 -1.07
C TRP A 16 13.21 -14.89 -1.59
N PHE A 17 13.04 -14.75 -2.90
CA PHE A 17 11.73 -14.47 -3.49
C PHE A 17 10.75 -15.64 -3.33
N ILE A 18 11.24 -16.89 -3.27
CA ILE A 18 10.39 -18.08 -2.97
C ILE A 18 9.95 -18.07 -1.51
N ILE A 19 10.88 -17.81 -0.58
CA ILE A 19 10.57 -17.76 0.86
C ILE A 19 9.55 -16.65 1.12
N VAL A 20 9.78 -15.46 0.58
CA VAL A 20 8.84 -14.33 0.69
C VAL A 20 7.49 -14.70 0.05
N GLY A 21 7.48 -15.29 -1.15
CA GLY A 21 6.24 -15.71 -1.80
C GLY A 21 5.42 -16.72 -0.98
N LEU A 22 6.08 -17.72 -0.40
CA LEU A 22 5.42 -18.71 0.46
C LEU A 22 4.89 -18.08 1.75
N LEU A 23 5.67 -17.21 2.39
CA LEU A 23 5.23 -16.44 3.57
C LEU A 23 3.98 -15.60 3.25
N PHE A 24 3.95 -14.94 2.10
CA PHE A 24 2.80 -14.14 1.66
C PHE A 24 1.56 -15.00 1.41
N ILE A 25 1.70 -16.20 0.84
CA ILE A 25 0.57 -17.14 0.63
C ILE A 25 0.02 -17.63 1.97
N VAL A 26 0.88 -18.09 2.88
CA VAL A 26 0.45 -18.57 4.21
C VAL A 26 -0.22 -17.44 4.98
N SER A 27 0.34 -16.23 4.91
CA SER A 27 -0.26 -15.04 5.54
C SER A 27 -1.61 -14.70 4.92
N GLY A 28 -1.75 -14.77 3.60
CA GLY A 28 -3.02 -14.55 2.91
C GLY A 28 -4.10 -15.56 3.31
N ILE A 29 -3.76 -16.86 3.39
CA ILE A 29 -4.68 -17.91 3.86
C ILE A 29 -5.07 -17.68 5.32
N ALA A 30 -4.11 -17.33 6.18
CA ALA A 30 -4.36 -17.07 7.60
C ALA A 30 -5.31 -15.88 7.80
N VAL A 31 -5.09 -14.78 7.08
CA VAL A 31 -5.95 -13.58 7.13
C VAL A 31 -7.37 -13.89 6.67
N LEU A 32 -7.54 -14.68 5.62
CA LEU A 32 -8.87 -15.06 5.13
C LEU A 32 -9.58 -16.08 6.03
N SER A 33 -8.82 -16.96 6.69
CA SER A 33 -9.36 -17.95 7.63
C SER A 33 -9.82 -17.31 8.94
N ARG A 34 -9.19 -16.21 9.36
CA ARG A 34 -9.50 -15.48 10.60
C ARG A 34 -9.58 -13.97 10.32
N PRO A 35 -10.68 -13.51 9.71
CA PRO A 35 -10.79 -12.13 9.24
C PRO A 35 -10.72 -11.09 10.37
N LEU A 36 -11.19 -11.42 11.58
CA LEU A 36 -11.07 -10.53 12.75
C LEU A 36 -9.61 -10.33 13.18
N GLU A 37 -8.84 -11.41 13.30
CA GLU A 37 -7.40 -11.34 13.65
C GLU A 37 -6.59 -10.65 12.54
N GLY A 38 -6.94 -10.91 11.27
CA GLY A 38 -6.39 -10.20 10.12
C GLY A 38 -6.65 -8.70 10.20
N TYR A 39 -7.85 -8.29 10.61
CA TYR A 39 -8.19 -6.87 10.74
C TYR A 39 -7.47 -6.17 11.89
N VAL A 40 -7.32 -6.85 13.04
CA VAL A 40 -6.48 -6.36 14.15
C VAL A 40 -5.05 -6.16 13.68
N SER A 41 -4.50 -7.13 12.92
CA SER A 41 -3.14 -7.05 12.38
C SER A 41 -2.97 -5.86 11.44
N LEU A 42 -3.93 -5.63 10.53
CA LEU A 42 -3.94 -4.46 9.65
C LEU A 42 -4.01 -3.14 10.45
N SER A 43 -4.79 -3.13 11.52
CA SER A 43 -4.91 -1.96 12.41
C SER A 43 -3.58 -1.64 13.08
N VAL A 44 -2.90 -2.64 13.64
CA VAL A 44 -1.58 -2.47 14.24
C VAL A 44 -0.55 -2.00 13.20
N LEU A 45 -0.55 -2.60 12.01
CA LEU A 45 0.35 -2.18 10.92
C LEU A 45 0.09 -0.73 10.51
N PHE A 46 -1.17 -0.32 10.43
CA PHE A 46 -1.56 1.06 10.12
C PHE A 46 -1.07 2.04 11.19
N SER A 47 -1.21 1.71 12.47
CA SER A 47 -0.69 2.54 13.58
C SER A 47 0.83 2.68 13.52
N ILE A 48 1.55 1.58 13.28
CA ILE A 48 3.01 1.60 13.11
C ILE A 48 3.42 2.44 11.90
N ALA A 49 2.68 2.37 10.80
CA ALA A 49 2.95 3.18 9.62
C ALA A 49 2.80 4.67 9.91
N ILE A 50 1.73 5.09 10.60
CA ILE A 50 1.56 6.48 11.02
C ILE A 50 2.69 6.93 11.95
N LEU A 51 3.08 6.10 12.92
CA LEU A 51 4.22 6.38 13.79
C LEU A 51 5.51 6.59 12.98
N GLY A 52 5.80 5.69 12.04
CA GLY A 52 6.97 5.78 11.17
C GLY A 52 6.96 7.04 10.31
N ILE A 53 5.81 7.40 9.75
CA ILE A 53 5.62 8.64 8.98
C ILE A 53 5.88 9.86 9.87
N GLY A 54 5.27 9.92 11.06
CA GLY A 54 5.44 11.04 11.99
C GLY A 54 6.90 11.21 12.45
N ILE A 55 7.56 10.11 12.86
CA ILE A 55 8.98 10.13 13.24
C ILE A 55 9.84 10.60 12.06
N SER A 56 9.59 10.08 10.85
CA SER A 56 10.32 10.49 9.65
C SER A 56 10.12 11.98 9.35
N GLN A 57 8.91 12.51 9.49
CA GLN A 57 8.64 13.95 9.31
C GLN A 57 9.38 14.80 10.33
N ILE A 58 9.40 14.39 11.61
CA ILE A 58 10.14 15.08 12.67
C ILE A 58 11.64 15.12 12.33
N VAL A 59 12.23 13.97 12.00
CA VAL A 59 13.65 13.87 11.65
C VAL A 59 13.96 14.72 10.42
N PHE A 60 13.10 14.67 9.40
CA PHE A 60 13.27 15.45 8.17
C PHE A 60 13.15 16.96 8.41
N ALA A 61 12.18 17.39 9.20
CA ALA A 61 11.95 18.80 9.52
C ALA A 61 13.12 19.39 10.33
N ILE A 62 13.63 18.65 11.32
CA ILE A 62 14.78 19.08 12.13
C ILE A 62 16.06 19.08 11.29
N GLY A 63 16.28 18.03 10.48
CA GLY A 63 17.47 17.88 9.65
C GLY A 63 17.59 18.91 8.53
N ASN A 64 16.45 19.44 8.05
CA ASN A 64 16.42 20.42 6.96
C ASN A 64 15.86 21.79 7.38
N LYS A 65 15.82 22.09 8.69
CA LYS A 65 15.20 23.32 9.23
C LYS A 65 15.72 24.63 8.58
N ASP A 66 16.97 24.65 8.14
CA ASP A 66 17.63 25.83 7.59
C ASP A 66 17.37 26.00 6.08
N ILE A 67 16.94 24.93 5.40
CA ILE A 67 16.71 24.88 3.95
C ILE A 67 15.22 24.85 3.63
N LEU A 68 14.40 24.27 4.53
CA LEU A 68 12.99 23.99 4.30
C LEU A 68 12.11 25.18 4.74
N PRO A 69 11.53 25.96 3.81
CA PRO A 69 10.55 26.97 4.19
C PRO A 69 9.32 26.28 4.80
N GLY A 70 8.93 26.71 6.00
CA GLY A 70 7.79 26.10 6.71
C GLY A 70 8.10 24.85 7.54
N TRP A 71 9.38 24.59 7.88
CA TRP A 71 9.80 23.44 8.69
C TRP A 71 8.99 23.23 9.99
N GLY A 72 8.53 24.32 10.62
CA GLY A 72 7.72 24.27 11.83
C GLY A 72 6.36 23.59 11.61
N TRP A 73 5.75 23.75 10.43
CA TRP A 73 4.50 23.07 10.06
C TRP A 73 4.72 21.57 9.84
N THR A 74 5.82 21.19 9.18
CA THR A 74 6.19 19.78 9.00
C THR A 74 6.56 19.11 10.33
N LEU A 75 7.18 19.85 11.24
CA LEU A 75 7.46 19.36 12.58
C LEU A 75 6.15 19.15 13.37
N ALA A 76 5.24 20.12 13.33
CA ALA A 76 3.95 20.04 14.00
C ALA A 76 3.11 18.87 13.46
N SER A 77 3.04 18.67 12.13
CA SER A 77 2.36 17.51 11.54
C SER A 77 3.01 16.21 11.99
N GLY A 78 4.35 16.13 12.00
CA GLY A 78 5.05 14.94 12.46
C GLY A 78 4.77 14.61 13.93
N ILE A 79 4.71 15.60 14.82
CA ILE A 79 4.35 15.41 16.24
C ILE A 79 2.92 14.91 16.38
N ILE A 80 1.97 15.50 15.64
CA ILE A 80 0.56 15.06 15.63
C ILE A 80 0.47 13.62 15.15
N ASP A 81 1.13 13.28 14.05
CA ASP A 81 1.16 11.93 13.50
C ASP A 81 1.72 10.93 14.52
N VAL A 82 2.81 11.25 15.23
CA VAL A 82 3.34 10.38 16.30
C VAL A 82 2.33 10.21 17.43
N ALA A 83 1.70 11.28 17.90
CA ALA A 83 0.72 11.21 18.98
C ALA A 83 -0.50 10.37 18.59
N VAL A 84 -1.04 10.60 17.39
CA VAL A 84 -2.16 9.84 16.83
C VAL A 84 -1.77 8.38 16.62
N GLY A 85 -0.61 8.12 16.02
CA GLY A 85 -0.11 6.77 15.78
C GLY A 85 0.08 5.99 17.08
N ALA A 86 0.60 6.63 18.13
CA ALA A 86 0.78 6.02 19.45
C ALA A 86 -0.57 5.69 20.10
N TYR A 87 -1.53 6.62 20.03
CA TYR A 87 -2.89 6.40 20.53
C TYR A 87 -3.58 5.24 19.81
N LEU A 88 -3.50 5.20 18.47
CA LEU A 88 -4.05 4.13 17.65
C LEU A 88 -3.39 2.77 17.93
N PHE A 89 -2.08 2.76 18.23
CA PHE A 89 -1.37 1.55 18.59
C PHE A 89 -1.81 0.99 19.95
N MET A 90 -2.00 1.87 20.95
CA MET A 90 -2.47 1.48 22.27
C MET A 90 -3.94 1.02 22.28
N PHE A 91 -4.76 1.55 21.36
CA PHE A 91 -6.17 1.21 21.25
C PHE A 91 -6.53 0.65 19.86
N PRO A 92 -6.15 -0.61 19.55
CA PRO A 92 -6.41 -1.22 18.24
C PRO A 92 -7.88 -1.22 17.83
N VAL A 93 -8.80 -1.32 18.79
CA VAL A 93 -10.25 -1.28 18.54
C VAL A 93 -10.68 0.07 17.94
N VAL A 94 -10.08 1.17 18.39
CA VAL A 94 -10.33 2.50 17.82
C VAL A 94 -9.79 2.56 16.40
N THR A 95 -8.60 2.01 16.17
CA THR A 95 -7.99 1.94 14.83
C THR A 95 -8.83 1.12 13.85
N MET A 96 -9.40 0.00 14.31
CA MET A 96 -10.33 -0.81 13.53
C MET A 96 -11.59 -0.03 13.14
N ALA A 97 -12.06 0.88 13.99
CA ALA A 97 -13.21 1.72 13.68
C ALA A 97 -12.85 2.87 12.74
N THR A 98 -11.63 3.42 12.83
CA THR A 98 -11.20 4.59 12.04
C THR A 98 -10.66 4.24 10.65
N LEU A 99 -10.06 3.06 10.49
CA LEU A 99 -9.45 2.58 9.24
C LEU A 99 -10.37 2.69 8.01
N PRO A 100 -11.65 2.25 8.07
CA PRO A 100 -12.54 2.32 6.92
C PRO A 100 -12.81 3.77 6.48
N TYR A 101 -12.82 4.72 7.42
CA TYR A 101 -12.95 6.12 7.08
C TYR A 101 -11.73 6.64 6.34
N PHE A 102 -10.51 6.34 6.79
CA PHE A 102 -9.28 6.69 6.07
C PHE A 102 -9.29 6.14 4.65
N VAL A 103 -9.63 4.87 4.48
CA VAL A 103 -9.73 4.23 3.16
C VAL A 103 -10.84 4.86 2.32
N GLY A 104 -12.01 5.12 2.89
CA GLY A 104 -13.14 5.74 2.20
C GLY A 104 -12.80 7.13 1.70
N PHE A 105 -12.23 8.00 2.55
CA PHE A 105 -11.79 9.33 2.14
C PHE A 105 -10.68 9.27 1.09
N TRP A 106 -9.70 8.38 1.26
CA TRP A 106 -8.64 8.19 0.27
C TRP A 106 -9.19 7.78 -1.10
N LEU A 107 -10.14 6.84 -1.14
CA LEU A 107 -10.84 6.45 -2.36
C LEU A 107 -11.69 7.57 -2.95
N MET A 108 -12.29 8.41 -2.11
CA MET A 108 -13.05 9.56 -2.57
C MET A 108 -12.15 10.55 -3.32
N PHE A 109 -11.00 10.93 -2.75
CA PHE A 109 -10.01 11.77 -3.43
C PHE A 109 -9.46 11.10 -4.68
N ARG A 110 -9.22 9.79 -4.63
CA ARG A 110 -8.76 9.01 -5.79
C ARG A 110 -9.78 9.03 -6.93
N SER A 111 -11.07 8.97 -6.61
CA SER A 111 -12.16 9.07 -7.59
C SER A 111 -12.13 10.41 -8.32
N PHE A 112 -12.03 11.51 -7.57
CA PHE A 112 -11.91 12.85 -8.16
C PHE A 112 -10.67 12.99 -9.04
N TYR A 113 -9.54 12.45 -8.59
CA TYR A 113 -8.32 12.42 -9.41
C TYR A 113 -8.50 11.66 -10.72
N ILE A 114 -9.10 10.47 -10.70
CA ILE A 114 -9.35 9.66 -11.91
C ILE A 114 -10.33 10.37 -12.85
N MET A 115 -11.37 11.00 -12.31
CA MET A 115 -12.32 11.79 -13.10
C MET A 115 -11.61 12.96 -13.79
N GLY A 116 -10.77 13.71 -13.06
CA GLY A 116 -9.96 14.79 -13.65
C GLY A 116 -8.98 14.28 -14.72
N ALA A 117 -8.21 13.25 -14.39
CA ALA A 117 -7.26 12.64 -15.33
C ALA A 117 -7.95 12.08 -16.58
N SER A 118 -9.17 11.58 -16.45
CA SER A 118 -9.96 11.21 -17.62
C SER A 118 -10.24 12.47 -18.45
N MET A 119 -10.78 13.55 -17.87
CA MET A 119 -11.11 14.77 -18.64
C MET A 119 -9.90 15.29 -19.43
N ASP A 120 -8.69 15.18 -18.86
CA ASP A 120 -7.45 15.47 -19.58
C ASP A 120 -7.26 14.54 -20.80
N ILE A 121 -7.44 13.23 -20.65
CA ILE A 121 -7.39 12.24 -21.75
C ILE A 121 -8.44 12.53 -22.84
N GLN A 122 -9.63 13.01 -22.45
CA GLN A 122 -10.65 13.48 -23.40
C GLN A 122 -10.13 14.65 -24.23
N SER A 123 -9.48 15.62 -23.57
CA SER A 123 -8.92 16.80 -24.23
C SER A 123 -7.79 16.46 -25.22
N PHE A 124 -7.06 15.37 -24.99
CA PHE A 124 -6.04 14.85 -25.90
C PHE A 124 -6.58 13.98 -27.05
N GLY A 125 -7.91 13.78 -27.13
CA GLY A 125 -8.55 13.03 -28.23
C GLY A 125 -8.32 11.51 -28.20
N ILE A 126 -7.90 10.96 -27.06
CA ILE A 126 -7.61 9.52 -26.91
C ILE A 126 -8.92 8.76 -26.63
N SER A 127 -9.20 7.73 -27.43
CA SER A 127 -10.36 6.85 -27.24
C SER A 127 -10.19 5.97 -25.99
N GLY A 128 -11.24 5.86 -25.17
CA GLY A 128 -11.21 5.16 -23.87
C GLY A 128 -11.54 6.05 -22.67
N TRP A 129 -11.69 7.36 -22.89
CA TRP A 129 -12.04 8.33 -21.86
C TRP A 129 -13.28 7.97 -21.03
N GLY A 130 -14.37 7.62 -21.71
CA GLY A 130 -15.66 7.37 -21.06
C GLY A 130 -15.63 6.20 -20.09
N TRP A 131 -14.80 5.19 -20.35
CA TRP A 131 -14.59 4.06 -19.43
C TRP A 131 -13.84 4.48 -18.16
N LEU A 132 -12.86 5.37 -18.31
CA LEU A 132 -12.10 5.87 -17.18
C LEU A 132 -12.95 6.81 -16.29
N PHE A 133 -13.76 7.67 -16.92
CA PHE A 133 -14.67 8.57 -16.20
C PHE A 133 -15.77 7.80 -15.46
N SER A 134 -16.39 6.80 -16.10
CA SER A 134 -17.38 5.94 -15.44
C SER A 134 -16.75 5.13 -14.30
N GLY A 135 -15.52 4.65 -14.47
CA GLY A 135 -14.73 4.04 -13.40
C GLY A 135 -14.54 4.97 -12.21
N GLY A 136 -14.25 6.25 -12.45
CA GLY A 136 -14.16 7.28 -11.40
C GLY A 136 -15.48 7.49 -10.65
N ILE A 137 -16.62 7.55 -11.35
CA ILE A 137 -17.95 7.68 -10.73
C ILE A 137 -18.30 6.45 -9.88
N LEU A 138 -18.06 5.25 -10.40
CA LEU A 138 -18.29 4.00 -9.66
C LEU A 138 -17.44 3.96 -8.39
N LEU A 139 -16.18 4.37 -8.47
CA LEU A 139 -15.28 4.45 -7.33
C LEU A 139 -15.77 5.48 -6.30
N LEU A 140 -16.34 6.61 -6.76
CA LEU A 140 -16.91 7.63 -5.89
C LEU A 140 -18.11 7.08 -5.10
N ILE A 141 -19.03 6.40 -5.78
CA ILE A 141 -20.18 5.75 -5.13
C ILE A 141 -19.70 4.70 -4.12
N LEU A 142 -18.72 3.88 -4.50
CA LEU A 142 -18.14 2.88 -3.61
C LEU A 142 -17.50 3.52 -2.37
N SER A 143 -16.79 4.65 -2.55
CA SER A 143 -16.20 5.39 -1.44
C SER A 143 -17.26 5.94 -0.48
N GLY A 144 -18.37 6.47 -1.01
CA GLY A 144 -19.51 6.92 -0.20
C GLY A 144 -20.17 5.76 0.57
N LEU A 145 -20.30 4.60 -0.06
CA LEU A 145 -20.83 3.39 0.59
C LEU A 145 -19.95 2.95 1.76
N ILE A 146 -18.62 3.01 1.60
CA ILE A 146 -17.65 2.68 2.66
C ILE A 146 -17.81 3.62 3.86
N LEU A 147 -17.98 4.92 3.61
CA LEU A 147 -18.16 5.90 4.68
C LEU A 147 -19.52 5.75 5.39
N TYR A 148 -20.55 5.32 4.68
CA TYR A 148 -21.89 5.12 5.24
C TYR A 148 -22.02 3.79 6.02
N PHE A 149 -21.36 2.72 5.56
CA PHE A 149 -21.37 1.39 6.21
C PHE A 149 -19.94 0.91 6.56
N PRO A 150 -19.29 1.50 7.58
CA PRO A 150 -17.89 1.23 7.91
C PRO A 150 -17.63 -0.21 8.39
N THR A 151 -18.60 -0.85 9.04
CA THR A 151 -18.48 -2.24 9.51
C THR A 151 -18.44 -3.23 8.34
N ALA A 152 -19.26 -3.00 7.31
CA ALA A 152 -19.21 -3.80 6.08
C ALA A 152 -17.91 -3.54 5.31
N ALA A 153 -17.46 -2.28 5.28
CA ALA A 153 -16.21 -1.91 4.63
C ALA A 153 -14.98 -2.55 5.28
N ALA A 154 -14.95 -2.71 6.61
CA ALA A 154 -13.89 -3.42 7.32
C ALA A 154 -13.70 -4.85 6.79
N VAL A 155 -14.79 -5.59 6.58
CA VAL A 155 -14.74 -6.94 5.99
C VAL A 155 -14.18 -6.89 4.57
N GLY A 156 -14.60 -5.90 3.78
CA GLY A 156 -14.06 -5.66 2.45
C GLY A 156 -12.54 -5.41 2.46
N ILE A 157 -12.05 -4.54 3.36
CA ILE A 157 -10.62 -4.22 3.49
C ILE A 157 -9.81 -5.47 3.81
N VAL A 158 -10.29 -6.32 4.71
CA VAL A 158 -9.62 -7.60 5.05
C VAL A 158 -9.63 -8.56 3.87
N ALA A 159 -10.76 -8.69 3.17
CA ALA A 159 -10.87 -9.58 2.01
C ALA A 159 -9.94 -9.15 0.88
N TRP A 160 -9.94 -7.85 0.52
CA TRP A 160 -9.10 -7.29 -0.53
C TRP A 160 -7.61 -7.34 -0.18
N SER A 161 -7.24 -7.06 1.08
CA SER A 161 -5.85 -7.19 1.53
C SER A 161 -5.39 -8.64 1.58
N GLY A 162 -6.22 -9.58 2.06
CA GLY A 162 -5.94 -11.02 2.01
C GLY A 162 -5.72 -11.50 0.58
N LEU A 163 -6.57 -11.06 -0.36
CA LEU A 163 -6.42 -11.35 -1.79
C LEU A 163 -5.14 -10.71 -2.37
N ALA A 164 -4.78 -9.50 -1.94
CA ALA A 164 -3.54 -8.83 -2.33
C ALA A 164 -2.30 -9.61 -1.84
N PHE A 165 -2.35 -10.15 -0.62
CA PHE A 165 -1.28 -11.00 -0.09
C PHE A 165 -1.15 -12.31 -0.88
N LEU A 166 -2.26 -12.97 -1.22
CA LEU A 166 -2.25 -14.17 -2.06
C LEU A 166 -1.68 -13.89 -3.45
N THR A 167 -2.14 -12.83 -4.11
CA THR A 167 -1.68 -12.47 -5.46
C THR A 167 -0.21 -12.01 -5.45
N GLY A 168 0.19 -11.20 -4.48
CA GLY A 168 1.59 -10.80 -4.27
C GLY A 168 2.51 -11.98 -3.97
N GLY A 169 2.05 -12.95 -3.19
CA GLY A 169 2.75 -14.21 -2.96
C GLY A 169 2.94 -15.02 -4.24
N LEU A 170 1.88 -15.16 -5.05
CA LEU A 170 1.94 -15.85 -6.34
C LEU A 170 2.92 -15.17 -7.32
N LEU A 171 2.88 -13.84 -7.41
CA LEU A 171 3.79 -13.06 -8.26
C LEU A 171 5.24 -13.22 -7.82
N SER A 172 5.51 -13.23 -6.52
CA SER A 172 6.86 -13.42 -5.97
C SER A 172 7.43 -14.79 -6.36
N ILE A 173 6.61 -15.84 -6.36
CA ILE A 173 6.99 -17.18 -6.81
C ILE A 173 7.27 -17.20 -8.32
N VAL A 174 6.41 -16.61 -9.14
CA VAL A 174 6.61 -16.53 -10.60
C VAL A 174 7.88 -15.75 -10.94
N LEU A 175 8.16 -14.64 -10.25
CA LEU A 175 9.39 -13.86 -10.40
C LEU A 175 10.62 -14.68 -10.02
N ALA A 176 10.55 -15.47 -8.95
CA ALA A 176 11.64 -16.36 -8.56
C ALA A 176 11.96 -17.40 -9.64
N PHE A 177 10.93 -17.99 -10.27
CA PHE A 177 11.12 -18.93 -11.38
C PHE A 177 11.69 -18.25 -12.64
N LYS A 178 11.23 -17.04 -12.97
CA LYS A 178 11.80 -16.26 -14.08
C LYS A 178 13.27 -15.91 -13.83
N LEU A 179 13.63 -15.49 -12.62
CA LEU A 179 15.01 -15.20 -12.24
C LEU A 179 15.90 -16.45 -12.29
N ARG A 180 15.38 -17.61 -11.88
CA ARG A 180 16.07 -18.90 -12.02
C ARG A 180 16.29 -19.28 -13.50
N GLY A 181 15.31 -19.01 -14.37
CA GLY A 181 15.44 -19.23 -15.81
C GLY A 181 16.53 -18.39 -16.46
N ILE A 182 16.59 -17.10 -16.12
CA ILE A 182 17.62 -16.17 -16.62
C ILE A 182 19.01 -16.59 -16.12
N LYS A 183 19.14 -17.01 -14.84
CA LYS A 183 20.39 -17.54 -14.30
C LYS A 183 20.95 -18.71 -15.11
N ASN A 184 20.09 -19.64 -15.48
CA ASN A 184 20.49 -20.84 -16.23
C ASN A 184 20.91 -20.51 -17.65
N ALA A 185 20.22 -19.58 -18.32
CA ALA A 185 20.57 -19.12 -19.67
C ALA A 185 21.93 -18.39 -19.70
N VAL A 186 22.20 -17.51 -18.72
CA VAL A 186 23.49 -16.82 -18.61
C VAL A 186 24.64 -17.80 -18.35
N LYS A 187 24.40 -18.85 -17.55
CA LYS A 187 25.41 -19.89 -17.27
C LYS A 187 25.72 -20.80 -18.46
N MET A 188 24.88 -20.81 -19.50
CA MET A 188 25.11 -21.54 -20.75
C MET A 188 25.87 -20.72 -21.80
N LEU A 189 25.87 -19.39 -21.66
CA LEU A 189 26.52 -18.44 -22.58
C LEU A 189 27.92 -17.99 -22.10
N ALA A 190 28.31 -18.36 -20.87
CA ALA A 190 29.61 -18.10 -20.26
C ALA A 190 30.40 -19.41 -20.12
#